data_AF-A0A2M7SQA4-F1
#
_entry.id   AF-A0A2M7SQA4-F1
#
_cell.length_a   1.000
_cell.length_b   1.000
_cell.length_c   1.000
_cell.angle_alpha   90.00
_cell.angle_beta   90.00
_cell.angle_gamma   90.00
#
_symmetry.space_group_name_H-M   'P 1'
#
loop_
_entity.id
_entity.type
_entity.pdbx_description
1 polymer ?
#
loop_
_entity_poly.entity_id
_entity_poly.type
_entity_poly.pdbx_seq_one_letter_code
_entity_poly.pdbx_strand_id
1 'polypeptide(L)' 'MDIALWTVQLLLAAIYGLIGFREVFQTEKLREQMAWAKEESPGLLRFVGTSELLGATGMILPLLTGVLPWLLPLAAM' A
#
# COMPACT_ATOMS: atom_id res chain seq x y z
N MET A 1 6.07 23.14 -2.59
CA MET A 1 6.09 21.83 -3.26
C MET A 1 7.32 21.11 -2.75
N ASP A 2 7.19 20.34 -1.68
CA ASP A 2 8.35 19.73 -1.04
C ASP A 2 8.76 18.49 -1.83
N ILE A 3 9.80 18.64 -2.64
CA ILE A 3 10.40 17.54 -3.42
C ILE A 3 10.72 16.35 -2.52
N ALA A 4 11.14 16.61 -1.28
CA ALA A 4 11.36 15.59 -0.26
C ALA A 4 10.09 14.76 0.04
N LEU A 5 8.93 15.40 0.22
CA LEU A 5 7.66 14.69 0.46
C LEU A 5 7.26 13.85 -0.75
N TRP A 6 7.45 14.38 -1.95
CA TRP A 6 7.19 13.66 -3.19
C TRP A 6 8.05 12.41 -3.37
N THR A 7 9.36 12.52 -3.10
CA THR A 7 10.28 11.39 -3.19
C THR A 7 9.90 10.30 -2.20
N VAL A 8 9.61 10.67 -0.95
CA VAL A 8 9.20 9.71 0.08
C VAL A 8 7.86 9.05 -0.30
N GLN A 9 6.90 9.81 -0.81
CA GLN A 9 5.59 9.28 -1.17
C GLN A 9 5.63 8.30 -2.34
N LEU A 10 6.41 8.61 -3.39
CA LEU A 10 6.62 7.67 -4.51
C LEU A 10 7.36 6.41 -4.08
N LEU A 11 8.37 6.55 -3.21
CA LEU A 11 9.09 5.40 -2.65
C LEU A 11 8.16 4.50 -1.84
N LEU A 12 7.37 5.08 -0.94
CA LEU A 12 6.41 4.33 -0.13
C LEU A 12 5.36 3.65 -1.00
N ALA A 13 4.79 4.35 -1.98
CA ALA A 13 3.83 3.77 -2.90
C ALA A 13 4.43 2.59 -3.69
N ALA A 14 5.69 2.69 -4.12
CA ALA A 14 6.38 1.59 -4.79
C ALA A 14 6.61 0.39 -3.87
N ILE A 15 7.02 0.63 -2.62
CA ILE A 15 7.26 -0.42 -1.63
C ILE A 15 5.96 -1.15 -1.31
N TYR A 16 4.91 -0.43 -0.92
CA TYR A 16 3.60 -1.03 -0.60
C TYR A 16 2.96 -1.68 -1.82
N GLY A 17 3.13 -1.12 -3.02
CA GLY A 17 2.66 -1.73 -4.25
C GLY A 17 3.31 -3.10 -4.52
N LEU A 18 4.63 -3.20 -4.31
CA LEU A 18 5.36 -4.47 -4.47
C LEU A 18 4.99 -5.50 -3.41
N ILE A 19 4.81 -5.08 -2.15
CA ILE A 19 4.40 -5.97 -1.06
C ILE A 19 2.99 -6.49 -1.35
N GLY A 20 2.02 -5.59 -1.57
CA GLY A 20 0.64 -5.98 -1.83
C GLY A 20 0.49 -6.87 -3.06
N PHE A 21 1.28 -6.63 -4.12
CA PHE A 21 1.31 -7.53 -5.28
C PHE A 21 1.73 -8.95 -4.90
N ARG A 22 2.74 -9.12 -4.04
CA ARG A 22 3.17 -10.45 -3.58
C ARG A 22 2.13 -11.10 -2.70
N GLU A 23 1.48 -10.34 -1.82
CA GLU A 23 0.44 -10.87 -0.93
C GLU A 23 -0.79 -11.36 -1.70
N VAL A 24 -1.19 -10.67 -2.77
CA VAL A 24 -2.32 -11.06 -3.64
C VAL A 24 -1.97 -12.21 -4.58
N PHE A 25 -0.85 -12.11 -5.31
CA PHE A 25 -0.55 -13.01 -6.44
C PHE A 25 0.44 -14.12 -6.10
N GLN A 26 1.20 -13.98 -5.02
CA GLN A 26 2.23 -14.94 -4.60
C GLN A 26 1.97 -15.47 -3.18
N THR A 27 0.68 -15.55 -2.78
CA THR A 27 0.27 -15.93 -1.42
C THR A 27 0.95 -17.22 -0.94
N GLU A 28 0.92 -18.31 -1.71
CA GLU A 28 1.54 -19.58 -1.30
C GLU A 28 3.05 -19.45 -1.06
N LYS A 29 3.75 -18.76 -1.96
CA LYS A 29 5.18 -18.48 -1.82
C LYS A 29 5.48 -17.59 -0.61
N LEU A 30 4.60 -16.63 -0.32
CA LEU A 30 4.71 -15.78 0.85
C LEU A 30 4.55 -16.60 2.14
N ARG A 31 3.59 -17.52 2.18
CA ARG A 31 3.39 -18.43 3.32
C ARG A 31 4.60 -19.33 3.55
N GLU A 32 5.26 -19.80 2.50
CA GLU A 32 6.49 -20.59 2.68
C GLU A 32 7.66 -19.77 3.26
N GLN A 33 7.78 -18.52 2.81
CA GLN A 33 8.94 -17.66 3.09
C GLN A 33 8.81 -16.82 4.37
N MET A 34 7.59 -16.43 4.76
CA MET A 34 7.35 -15.51 5.88
C MET A 34 6.69 -16.23 7.04
N ALA A 35 7.31 -16.19 8.23
CA ALA A 35 6.78 -16.84 9.42
C ALA A 35 5.38 -16.34 9.79
N TRP A 36 5.13 -15.02 9.67
CA TRP A 36 3.83 -14.42 9.98
C TRP A 36 2.72 -14.89 9.03
N ALA A 37 3.03 -15.20 7.77
CA ALA A 37 2.03 -15.60 6.77
C ALA A 37 1.65 -17.09 6.85
N LYS A 38 2.48 -17.94 7.50
CA LYS A 38 2.25 -19.40 7.59
C LYS A 38 0.93 -19.73 8.26
N GLU A 39 0.68 -19.07 9.38
CA GLU A 39 -0.46 -19.33 10.26
C GLU A 39 -1.74 -18.63 9.77
N GLU A 40 -1.59 -17.69 8.83
CA GLU A 40 -2.69 -16.89 8.32
C GLU A 40 -3.44 -17.56 7.16
N SER A 41 -4.72 -17.22 7.04
CA SER A 41 -5.55 -17.72 5.94
C SER A 41 -5.17 -17.05 4.60
N PRO A 42 -5.20 -17.79 3.47
CA PRO A 42 -4.94 -17.19 2.15
C PRO A 42 -5.88 -16.03 1.81
N GLY A 43 -7.12 -16.09 2.30
CA GLY A 43 -8.11 -15.04 2.11
C GLY A 43 -7.70 -13.74 2.80
N LEU A 44 -7.20 -13.83 4.04
CA LEU A 44 -6.71 -12.66 4.78
C LEU A 44 -5.48 -12.06 4.10
N LEU A 45 -4.51 -12.88 3.69
CA LEU A 45 -3.31 -12.40 2.98
C LEU A 45 -3.67 -11.66 1.69
N ARG A 46 -4.61 -12.17 0.90
CA ARG A 46 -5.10 -11.48 -0.30
C ARG A 46 -5.86 -10.20 0.03
N PHE A 47 -6.61 -10.18 1.14
CA PHE A 47 -7.30 -8.98 1.59
C PHE A 47 -6.30 -7.88 1.97
N VAL A 48 -5.31 -8.20 2.79
CA VAL A 48 -4.24 -7.26 3.19
C VAL A 48 -3.51 -6.74 1.97
N GLY A 49 -3.05 -7.63 1.08
CA GLY A 49 -2.38 -7.22 -0.15
C GLY A 49 -3.23 -6.34 -1.06
N THR A 50 -4.54 -6.59 -1.15
CA THR A 50 -5.45 -5.74 -1.91
C THR A 50 -5.60 -4.37 -1.26
N SER A 51 -5.70 -4.30 0.08
CA SER A 51 -5.72 -3.05 0.83
C SER A 51 -4.43 -2.26 0.65
N GLU A 52 -3.26 -2.91 0.63
CA GLU A 52 -1.98 -2.26 0.36
C GLU A 52 -1.89 -1.72 -1.07
N LEU A 53 -2.36 -2.47 -2.07
CA LEU A 53 -2.44 -2.00 -3.46
C LEU A 53 -3.36 -0.79 -3.59
N LEU A 54 -4.51 -0.81 -2.93
CA LEU A 54 -5.43 0.34 -2.87
C LEU A 54 -4.81 1.52 -2.14
N GLY A 55 -4.06 1.30 -1.05
CA GLY A 55 -3.32 2.32 -0.32
C GLY A 55 -2.21 2.96 -1.17
N ALA A 56 -1.41 2.16 -1.85
CA ALA A 56 -0.38 2.62 -2.78
C ALA A 56 -0.99 3.43 -3.94
N THR A 57 -2.10 2.94 -4.50
CA THR A 57 -2.85 3.67 -5.53
C THR A 57 -3.43 4.98 -4.97
N GLY A 58 -3.96 4.96 -3.75
CA GLY A 58 -4.50 6.11 -3.03
C GLY A 58 -3.45 7.13 -2.59
N MET A 59 -2.17 6.77 -2.51
CA MET A 59 -1.07 7.73 -2.34
C MET A 59 -0.75 8.46 -3.66
N ILE A 60 -0.93 7.79 -4.81
CA ILE A 60 -0.64 8.33 -6.14
C ILE A 60 -1.85 9.07 -6.73
N LEU A 61 -3.08 8.67 -6.37
CA LEU A 61 -4.32 9.24 -6.92
C LEU A 61 -4.46 10.76 -6.64
N PRO A 62 -4.25 11.27 -5.42
CA PRO A 62 -4.33 12.71 -5.12
C PRO A 62 -3.29 13.50 -5.92
N LEU A 63 -2.14 12.87 -6.15
CA LEU A 63 -1.03 13.38 -6.97
C LEU A 63 -1.41 13.56 -8.44
N LEU A 64 -2.15 12.60 -9.02
CA LEU A 64 -2.54 12.60 -10.44
C LEU A 64 -3.85 13.35 -10.71
N THR A 65 -4.77 13.34 -9.75
CA THR A 65 -6.13 13.89 -9.95
C THR A 65 -6.30 15.27 -9.33
N GLY A 66 -5.36 15.75 -8.50
CA GLY A 66 -5.52 17.00 -7.75
C GLY A 66 -6.67 16.96 -6.73
N VAL A 67 -7.21 15.77 -6.47
CA VAL A 67 -8.40 15.54 -5.65
C VAL A 67 -7.99 15.51 -4.17
N LEU A 68 -8.44 16.55 -3.48
CA LEU A 68 -8.49 16.74 -2.02
C LEU A 68 -7.17 16.94 -1.24
N PRO A 69 -6.43 18.04 -1.48
CA PRO A 69 -5.47 18.57 -0.49
C PRO A 69 -6.10 18.93 0.88
N TRP A 70 -7.43 19.01 0.97
CA TRP A 70 -8.18 19.54 2.11
C TRP A 70 -8.72 18.48 3.09
N LEU A 71 -8.48 17.19 2.87
CA LEU A 71 -8.70 16.17 3.91
C LEU A 71 -7.54 16.05 4.90
N LEU A 72 -6.36 16.57 4.55
CA LEU A 72 -5.18 16.57 5.42
C LEU A 72 -5.39 17.41 6.70
N PRO A 73 -6.02 18.60 6.69
CA PRO A 73 -6.29 19.35 7.92
C PRO A 73 -7.41 18.76 8.78
N LEU A 74 -8.42 18.09 8.18
CA LEU A 74 -9.53 17.51 8.96
C LEU A 74 -9.11 16.26 9.75
N ALA A 75 -8.12 15.51 9.26
CA ALA A 75 -7.57 14.34 9.99
C ALA A 75 -6.56 14.75 11.08
N ALA A 76 -6.14 16.02 11.13
CA ALA A 76 -5.18 16.55 12.09
C ALA A 76 -5.85 17.31 13.26
N MET A 77 -7.18 17.32 13.35
CA MET A 77 -7.94 17.87 14.48
C MET A 77 -8.38 16.79 15.47
#